data_AF-A0A967I1V5-F1
#
_entry.id   AF-A0A967I1V5-F1
#
_cell.length_a   1.000
_cell.length_b   1.000
_cell.length_c   1.000
_cell.angle_alpha   90.00
_cell.angle_beta   90.00
_cell.angle_gamma   90.00
#
_symmetry.space_group_name_H-M   'P 1'
#
loop_
_entity.id
_entity.type
_entity.pdbx_description
1 polymer ?
#
loop_
_entity_poly.entity_id
_entity_poly.type
_entity_poly.pdbx_seq_one_letter_code
_entity_poly.pdbx_strand_id
1 'polypeptide(L)'
;MELEIIDNVKDEPTLKQAQEFVGGMVQGIQFPNGDYMIMNEEGKLLGLPVNEEATKLWRSTFTKDKYLFGYDDWVSGPAILIKKQALKRWA
;
A
#
# COMPACT_ATOMS: atom_id res chain seq x y z
N MET A 1 -8.81 8.39 -5.28
CA MET A 1 -8.32 7.02 -5.56
C MET A 1 -8.83 6.10 -4.47
N GLU A 2 -8.92 4.81 -4.74
CA GLU A 2 -9.45 3.82 -3.80
C GLU A 2 -8.32 3.25 -2.92
N LEU A 3 -8.58 3.13 -1.61
CA LEU A 3 -7.78 2.34 -0.69
C LEU A 3 -8.63 1.15 -0.23
N GLU A 4 -8.26 -0.05 -0.64
CA GLU A 4 -8.91 -1.28 -0.19
C GLU A 4 -8.22 -1.80 1.08
N ILE A 5 -8.99 -2.21 2.09
CA ILE A 5 -8.46 -2.79 3.33
C ILE A 5 -8.92 -4.24 3.42
N ILE A 6 -7.96 -5.15 3.54
CA ILE A 6 -8.17 -6.59 3.61
C ILE A 6 -7.86 -7.08 5.01
N ASP A 7 -8.89 -7.46 5.76
CA ASP A 7 -8.78 -7.95 7.13
C ASP A 7 -9.09 -9.46 7.29
N ASN A 8 -9.46 -10.12 6.19
CA ASN A 8 -9.72 -11.56 6.11
C ASN A 8 -8.83 -12.24 5.05
N VAL A 9 -8.18 -13.34 5.43
CA VAL A 9 -7.26 -14.09 4.56
C VAL A 9 -7.91 -14.62 3.26
N LYS A 10 -9.24 -14.78 3.26
CA LYS A 10 -9.97 -15.23 2.07
C LYS A 10 -9.98 -14.19 0.95
N ASP A 11 -9.84 -12.93 1.31
CA ASP A 11 -9.91 -11.78 0.40
C ASP A 11 -8.50 -11.33 -0.02
N GLU A 12 -7.44 -11.96 0.50
CA GLU A 12 -6.05 -11.65 0.11
C GLU A 12 -5.84 -11.86 -1.41
N PRO A 13 -5.36 -10.84 -2.14
CA PRO A 13 -5.32 -10.88 -3.59
C PRO A 13 -4.19 -11.78 -4.07
N THR A 14 -4.40 -12.40 -5.22
CA THR A 14 -3.30 -12.95 -6.03
C THR A 14 -2.50 -11.82 -6.68
N LEU A 15 -1.28 -12.11 -7.16
CA LEU A 15 -0.47 -11.14 -7.90
C LEU A 15 -1.24 -10.47 -9.04
N LYS A 16 -1.93 -11.28 -9.87
CA LYS A 16 -2.70 -10.79 -11.00
C LYS A 16 -3.81 -9.83 -10.56
N GLN A 17 -4.57 -10.18 -9.52
CA GLN A 17 -5.63 -9.32 -8.99
C GLN A 17 -5.08 -7.99 -8.45
N ALA A 18 -3.96 -8.05 -7.72
CA ALA A 18 -3.32 -6.84 -7.22
C ALA A 18 -2.82 -5.94 -8.37
N GLN A 19 -2.20 -6.51 -9.41
CA GLN A 19 -1.76 -5.78 -10.61
C GLN A 19 -2.95 -5.13 -11.35
N GLU A 20 -4.06 -5.85 -11.50
CA GLU A 20 -5.29 -5.33 -12.10
C GLU A 20 -5.87 -4.18 -11.27
N PHE A 21 -5.87 -4.31 -9.94
CA PHE A 21 -6.39 -3.28 -9.03
C PHE A 21 -5.53 -2.01 -9.01
N VAL A 22 -4.21 -2.14 -8.85
CA VAL A 22 -3.31 -0.97 -8.79
C VAL A 22 -3.01 -0.38 -10.18
N GLY A 23 -3.37 -1.10 -11.25
CA GLY A 23 -3.23 -0.65 -12.63
C GLY A 23 -1.81 -0.70 -13.16
N GLY A 24 -1.04 -1.75 -12.83
CA GLY A 24 0.35 -1.89 -13.32
C GLY A 24 1.22 -2.85 -12.50
N MET A 25 2.53 -2.61 -12.54
CA MET A 25 3.49 -3.32 -11.69
C MET A 25 3.22 -3.01 -10.21
N VAL A 26 3.39 -4.00 -9.35
CA VAL A 26 3.10 -3.88 -7.92
C VAL A 26 4.36 -3.62 -7.12
N GLN A 27 4.31 -2.63 -6.24
CA GLN A 27 5.27 -2.47 -5.15
C GLN A 27 4.58 -2.83 -3.84
N GLY A 28 5.25 -3.66 -3.04
CA GLY A 28 4.81 -4.03 -1.71
C GLY A 28 5.69 -3.43 -0.61
N ILE A 29 5.09 -2.88 0.43
CA ILE A 29 5.79 -2.35 1.61
C ILE A 29 5.18 -2.94 2.87
N GLN A 30 5.99 -3.64 3.66
CA GLN A 30 5.59 -4.10 4.98
C GLN A 30 5.67 -2.94 5.99
N PHE A 31 4.58 -2.75 6.74
CA PHE A 31 4.50 -1.76 7.80
C PHE A 31 5.05 -2.32 9.12
N PRO A 32 5.44 -1.46 10.07
CA PRO A 32 6.04 -1.88 11.35
C PRO A 32 5.11 -2.73 12.22
N ASN A 33 3.79 -2.57 12.05
CA ASN A 33 2.78 -3.38 12.74
C ASN A 33 2.54 -4.75 12.06
N GLY A 34 3.22 -5.04 10.95
CA GLY A 34 3.09 -6.24 10.15
C GLY A 34 1.97 -6.22 9.12
N ASP A 35 1.24 -5.10 8.97
CA ASP A 35 0.39 -4.89 7.80
C ASP A 35 1.24 -4.79 6.53
N TYR A 36 0.64 -4.97 5.37
CA TYR A 36 1.33 -4.94 4.09
C TYR A 36 0.58 -4.10 3.07
N MET A 37 1.22 -3.05 2.55
CA MET A 37 0.61 -2.19 1.55
C MET A 37 1.10 -2.55 0.15
N ILE A 38 0.17 -2.76 -0.78
CA ILE A 38 0.42 -2.96 -2.21
C ILE A 38 -0.03 -1.70 -2.95
N MET A 39 0.80 -1.19 -3.86
CA MET A 39 0.49 -0.03 -4.69
C MET A 39 1.14 -0.17 -6.07
N ASN A 40 0.85 0.76 -6.98
CA ASN A 40 1.50 0.80 -8.29
C ASN A 40 2.96 1.26 -8.15
N GLU A 41 3.92 0.41 -8.55
CA GLU A 41 5.36 0.70 -8.49
C GLU A 41 5.74 1.97 -9.27
N GLU A 42 5.09 2.19 -10.41
CA GLU A 42 5.35 3.31 -11.30
C GLU A 42 4.35 4.46 -11.10
N GLY A 43 3.47 4.40 -10.10
CA GLY A 43 2.33 5.31 -9.98
C GLY A 43 2.71 6.79 -9.92
N LYS A 44 3.88 7.13 -9.37
CA LYS A 44 4.40 8.51 -9.38
C LYS A 44 4.96 8.90 -10.76
N LEU A 45 5.67 7.98 -11.41
CA LEU A 45 6.25 8.19 -12.75
C LEU A 45 5.16 8.36 -13.81
N LEU A 46 4.06 7.61 -13.69
CA LEU A 46 2.88 7.70 -14.56
C LEU A 46 1.98 8.91 -14.26
N GLY A 47 2.27 9.68 -13.21
CA GLY A 47 1.45 10.83 -12.82
C GLY A 47 0.06 10.45 -12.34
N LEU A 48 -0.10 9.27 -11.70
CA LEU A 48 -1.39 8.90 -11.11
C LEU A 48 -1.80 9.90 -10.01
N PRO A 49 -3.11 10.08 -9.75
CA PRO A 49 -3.56 10.99 -8.70
C PRO A 49 -3.12 10.51 -7.31
N VAL A 50 -2.90 11.46 -6.40
CA VAL A 50 -2.62 11.17 -4.98
C VAL A 50 -3.77 10.37 -4.36
N ASN A 51 -3.42 9.34 -3.59
CA ASN A 51 -4.36 8.63 -2.74
C ASN A 51 -4.29 9.20 -1.33
N GLU A 52 -5.23 10.11 -1.00
CA GLU A 52 -5.24 10.85 0.27
C GLU A 52 -5.34 9.93 1.49
N GLU A 53 -6.15 8.87 1.41
CA GLU A 53 -6.33 7.92 2.52
C GLU A 53 -5.08 7.08 2.76
N ALA A 54 -4.51 6.51 1.68
CA ALA A 54 -3.28 5.73 1.77
C ALA A 54 -2.08 6.59 2.20
N THR A 55 -2.02 7.84 1.73
CA THR A 55 -0.99 8.82 2.12
C THR A 55 -1.12 9.21 3.58
N LYS A 56 -2.34 9.46 4.08
CA LYS A 56 -2.58 9.73 5.49
C LYS A 56 -2.14 8.55 6.35
N LEU A 57 -2.48 7.32 5.95
CA LEU A 57 -2.07 6.11 6.64
C LEU A 57 -0.53 5.98 6.66
N TRP A 58 0.13 6.17 5.53
CA TRP A 58 1.59 6.16 5.42
C TRP A 58 2.22 7.15 6.39
N ARG A 59 1.82 8.43 6.34
CA ARG A 59 2.39 9.49 7.19
C ARG A 59 2.05 9.35 8.67
N SER A 60 0.98 8.63 9.01
CA SER A 60 0.67 8.27 10.40
C SER A 60 1.50 7.09 10.92
N THR A 61 2.02 6.26 10.01
CA THR A 61 2.81 5.06 10.32
C THR A 61 4.30 5.36 10.35
N PHE A 62 4.79 6.03 9.32
CA PHE A 62 6.18 6.44 9.16
C PHE A 62 6.31 7.90 9.59
N THR A 63 6.63 8.12 10.86
CA THR A 63 6.73 9.46 11.45
C THR A 63 8.17 9.96 11.48
N LYS A 64 8.35 11.29 11.43
CA LYS A 64 9.68 11.94 11.38
C LYS A 64 10.59 11.62 12.57
N ASP A 65 10.01 11.35 13.74
CA ASP A 65 10.75 10.97 14.96
C ASP A 65 11.28 9.53 14.92
N LYS A 66 10.68 8.66 14.09
CA LYS A 66 11.04 7.24 13.98
C LYS A 66 11.83 6.90 12.72
N TYR A 67 11.65 7.68 11.64
CA TYR A 67 12.22 7.37 10.33
C TYR A 67 13.00 8.57 9.77
N LEU A 68 14.25 8.31 9.35
CA LEU A 68 15.12 9.35 8.79
C LEU A 68 14.65 9.84 7.41
N PHE A 69 14.04 8.95 6.62
CA PHE A 69 13.57 9.22 5.26
C PHE A 69 12.18 8.61 5.04
N GLY A 70 11.47 9.12 4.03
CA GLY A 70 10.18 8.57 3.58
C GLY A 70 8.99 8.90 4.47
N TYR A 71 9.17 9.53 5.63
CA TYR A 71 8.08 9.88 6.55
C TYR A 71 7.06 10.87 5.95
N ASP A 72 7.48 11.68 4.98
CA ASP A 72 6.68 12.68 4.27
C ASP A 72 6.20 12.20 2.89
N ASP A 73 6.47 10.95 2.54
CA ASP A 73 6.12 10.40 1.23
C ASP A 73 4.59 10.27 1.05
N TRP A 74 4.17 10.00 -0.19
CA TRP A 74 2.78 9.83 -0.57
C TRP A 74 2.57 8.62 -1.48
N VAL A 75 1.33 8.14 -1.51
CA VAL A 75 0.89 7.04 -2.36
C VAL A 75 0.18 7.59 -3.59
N SER A 76 0.55 7.09 -4.77
CA SER A 76 0.02 7.51 -6.07
C SER A 76 -0.77 6.36 -6.70
N GLY A 77 -2.04 6.59 -7.02
CA GLY A 77 -2.93 5.56 -7.57
C GLY A 77 -3.67 4.70 -6.52
N PRO A 78 -4.41 3.66 -6.95
CA PRO A 78 -5.09 2.75 -6.04
C PRO A 78 -4.09 1.97 -5.19
N ALA A 79 -4.49 1.62 -3.97
CA ALA A 79 -3.66 0.84 -3.05
C ALA A 79 -4.49 -0.17 -2.25
N ILE A 80 -3.86 -1.26 -1.84
CA ILE A 80 -4.44 -2.30 -0.99
C ILE A 80 -3.63 -2.37 0.30
N LEU A 81 -4.27 -2.31 1.45
CA LEU A 81 -3.66 -2.59 2.74
C LEU A 81 -4.15 -3.95 3.26
N ILE A 82 -3.27 -4.93 3.34
CA ILE A 82 -3.54 -6.24 3.94
C ILE A 82 -3.17 -6.16 5.42
N LYS A 83 -4.15 -6.36 6.30
CA LYS A 83 -3.90 -6.42 7.74
C LYS A 83 -3.06 -7.64 8.07
N LYS A 84 -2.17 -7.55 9.07
CA LYS A 84 -1.28 -8.65 9.48
C LYS A 84 -1.99 -10.01 9.64
N GLN A 85 -3.19 -10.03 10.21
CA GLN A 85 -3.95 -11.28 10.41
C GLN A 85 -4.50 -11.91 9.12
N ALA A 86 -4.58 -11.13 8.03
CA ALA A 86 -5.03 -11.57 6.72
C ALA A 86 -3.87 -11.89 5.76
N LEU A 87 -2.63 -11.58 6.15
CA LEU A 87 -1.44 -11.70 5.32
C LEU A 87 -0.90 -13.13 5.32
N LYS A 88 -0.81 -13.74 4.13
CA LYS A 88 -0.29 -15.10 3.93
C LYS A 88 0.73 -15.22 2.79
N ARG A 89 0.69 -14.36 1.77
CA ARG A 89 1.48 -14.53 0.53
C ARG A 89 2.51 -13.43 0.26
N TRP A 90 2.27 -12.21 0.74
CA TRP A 90 2.99 -11.03 0.23
C TRP A 90 4.23 -10.60 1.03
N ALA A 91 4.44 -11.14 2.24
CA ALA A 91 5.59 -10.85 3.09
C ALA A 91 6.53 -12.06 3.26
#